data_AF-A0A520DWE2-F1
#
_entry.id   AF-A0A520DWE2-F1
#
_cell.length_a   1.000
_cell.length_b   1.000
_cell.length_c   1.000
_cell.angle_alpha   90.00
_cell.angle_beta   90.00
_cell.angle_gamma   90.00
#
_symmetry.space_group_name_H-M   'P 1'
#
loop_
_entity.id
_entity.type
_entity.pdbx_description
1 polymer ?
#
loop_
_entity_poly.entity_id
_entity_poly.type
_entity_poly.pdbx_seq_one_letter_code
_entity_poly.pdbx_strand_id
1 'polypeptide(L)'
;MKRYILVIALFISFNAFSQQKPQYTQYIFNQYLLNPALSGIENYIDFKAGFRKQWAGINDAPQTSFVSAHWALGDNQLWSNALTSFP
;
A
#
# COMPACT_ATOMS: atom_id res chain seq x y z
N MET A 1 -4.56 -19.43 41.69
CA MET A 1 -5.40 -18.74 40.68
C MET A 1 -4.58 -17.84 39.76
N LYS A 2 -4.04 -16.69 40.23
CA LYS A 2 -3.34 -15.71 39.38
C LYS A 2 -2.13 -16.24 38.60
N ARG A 3 -1.38 -17.20 39.17
CA ARG A 3 -0.23 -17.85 38.51
C ARG A 3 -0.62 -18.70 37.30
N TYR A 4 -1.77 -19.38 37.35
CA TYR A 4 -2.25 -20.22 36.23
C TYR A 4 -2.75 -19.35 35.07
N ILE A 5 -3.34 -18.19 35.36
CA ILE A 5 -3.77 -17.22 34.34
C ILE A 5 -2.57 -16.70 33.54
N LEU A 6 -1.45 -16.40 34.20
CA LEU A 6 -0.23 -15.96 33.52
C LEU A 6 0.37 -17.03 32.61
N VAL A 7 0.34 -18.30 33.05
CA VAL A 7 0.84 -19.43 32.25
C VAL A 7 -0.02 -19.62 31.00
N ILE A 8 -1.35 -19.54 31.13
CA ILE A 8 -2.27 -19.65 29.99
C ILE A 8 -2.07 -18.48 29.00
N ALA A 9 -1.92 -17.25 29.51
CA ALA A 9 -1.67 -16.07 28.66
C ALA A 9 -0.36 -16.20 27.85
N LEU A 10 0.69 -16.80 28.43
CA LEU A 10 1.96 -17.02 27.76
C LEU A 10 1.81 -18.00 26.57
N PHE A 11 1.09 -19.11 26.75
CA PHE A 11 0.86 -20.09 25.68
C PHE A 11 0.05 -19.53 24.51
N ILE A 12 -0.87 -18.59 24.76
CA ILE A 12 -1.68 -17.94 23.71
C ILE A 12 -0.81 -17.04 22.82
N SER A 13 0.23 -16.41 23.38
CA SER A 13 1.08 -15.48 22.66
C SER A 13 1.92 -16.10 21.53
N PHE A 14 2.17 -17.42 21.58
CA PHE A 14 2.93 -18.15 20.56
C PHE A 14 2.17 -18.38 19.24
N ASN A 15 0.86 -18.16 19.22
CA ASN A 15 0.02 -18.34 18.02
C ASN A 15 -0.21 -17.01 17.25
N ALA A 16 0.47 -15.94 17.64
CA ALA A 16 0.34 -14.66 16.95
C ALA A 16 1.14 -14.65 15.64
N PHE A 17 0.43 -14.55 14.52
CA PHE A 17 1.06 -14.29 13.22
C PHE A 17 1.34 -12.78 13.09
N SER A 18 2.62 -12.40 13.02
CA SER A 18 2.98 -11.03 12.64
C SER A 18 3.05 -10.92 11.12
N GLN A 19 2.28 -10.00 10.53
CA GLN A 19 2.45 -9.62 9.14
C GLN A 19 3.46 -8.49 9.04
N GLN A 20 4.55 -8.73 8.31
CA GLN A 20 5.46 -7.66 7.93
C GLN A 20 4.72 -6.74 6.96
N LYS A 21 4.50 -5.48 7.37
CA LYS A 21 3.94 -4.48 6.45
C LYS A 21 4.92 -4.24 5.30
N PRO A 22 4.44 -4.13 4.05
CA PRO A 22 5.29 -3.72 2.94
C PRO A 22 5.96 -2.38 3.25
N GLN A 23 7.27 -2.28 3.05
CA GLN A 23 7.98 -1.02 3.23
C GLN A 23 7.85 -0.14 1.98
N TYR A 24 7.04 0.91 2.08
CA TYR A 24 6.73 1.85 1.00
C TYR A 24 7.79 2.94 0.76
N THR A 25 9.07 2.71 1.07
CA THR A 25 10.15 3.68 0.80
C THR A 25 10.31 4.02 -0.69
N GLN A 26 9.69 3.22 -1.57
CA GLN A 26 9.64 3.42 -3.02
C GLN A 26 8.40 4.17 -3.52
N TYR A 27 7.67 4.89 -2.64
CA TYR A 27 6.48 5.67 -3.02
C TYR A 27 6.75 6.69 -4.14
N ILE A 28 7.99 7.17 -4.28
CA ILE A 28 8.41 8.08 -5.36
C ILE A 28 8.12 7.47 -6.73
N PHE A 29 8.28 6.16 -6.88
CA PHE A 29 8.03 5.46 -8.14
C PHE A 29 6.54 5.22 -8.40
N ASN A 30 5.72 5.19 -7.34
CA ASN A 30 4.29 4.94 -7.45
C ASN A 30 3.52 5.59 -6.30
N GLN A 31 3.19 6.87 -6.46
CA GLN A 31 2.48 7.66 -5.45
C GLN A 31 1.04 7.18 -5.27
N TYR A 32 0.45 6.55 -6.29
CA TYR A 32 -0.88 5.95 -6.22
C TYR A 32 -0.98 4.85 -5.14
N LEU A 33 0.10 4.08 -4.90
CA LEU A 33 0.13 3.10 -3.81
C LEU A 33 0.04 3.73 -2.42
N LEU A 34 0.45 4.99 -2.28
CA LEU A 34 0.38 5.72 -1.01
C LEU A 34 -0.98 6.41 -0.83
N ASN A 35 -1.51 7.00 -1.91
CA ASN A 35 -2.77 7.73 -1.89
C ASN A 35 -3.60 7.43 -3.14
N PRO A 36 -4.72 6.69 -3.02
CA PRO A 36 -5.57 6.35 -4.17
C PRO A 36 -6.28 7.58 -4.77
N ALA A 37 -6.38 8.71 -4.03
CA ALA A 37 -6.93 9.96 -4.56
C ALA A 37 -6.05 10.60 -5.65
N LEU A 38 -4.81 10.12 -5.83
CA LEU A 38 -3.94 10.54 -6.92
C LEU A 38 -4.27 9.86 -8.26
N SER A 39 -5.19 8.89 -8.28
CA SER A 39 -5.63 8.27 -9.53
C SER A 39 -6.32 9.26 -10.45
N GLY A 40 -6.00 9.22 -11.74
CA GLY A 40 -6.65 10.05 -12.76
C GLY A 40 -6.34 11.55 -12.68
N ILE A 41 -5.37 12.00 -11.87
CA ILE A 41 -4.86 13.38 -11.89
C ILE A 41 -4.23 13.71 -13.25
N GLU A 42 -3.58 12.71 -13.84
CA GLU A 42 -2.94 12.82 -15.14
C GLU A 42 -3.93 12.45 -16.25
N ASN A 43 -3.85 13.15 -17.38
CA ASN A 43 -4.72 12.94 -18.55
C ASN A 43 -4.28 11.73 -19.42
N TYR A 44 -3.58 10.76 -18.84
CA TYR A 44 -3.12 9.56 -19.51
C TYR A 44 -3.40 8.31 -18.66
N ILE A 45 -3.42 7.15 -19.32
CA ILE A 45 -3.46 5.86 -18.64
C ILE A 45 -2.08 5.61 -18.04
N ASP A 46 -1.98 5.61 -16.72
CA ASP A 46 -0.74 5.31 -16.00
C ASP A 46 -0.71 3.81 -15.66
N PHE A 47 0.29 3.11 -16.17
CA PHE A 47 0.56 1.70 -15.89
C PHE A 47 1.98 1.56 -15.32
N LYS A 48 2.09 0.94 -14.14
CA LYS A 48 3.37 0.76 -13.44
C LYS A 48 3.51 -0.66 -12.92
N ALA A 49 4.67 -1.23 -13.14
CA ALA A 49 5.10 -2.48 -12.52
C ALA A 49 6.46 -2.25 -11.86
N GLY A 50 6.66 -2.84 -10.68
CA GLY A 50 7.91 -2.70 -9.95
C GLY A 50 8.25 -3.96 -9.18
N PHE A 51 9.54 -4.24 -9.08
CA PHE A 51 10.10 -5.35 -8.32
C PHE A 51 11.22 -4.83 -7.43
N ARG A 52 11.20 -5.24 -6.15
CA ARG A 52 12.23 -4.90 -5.17
C ARG A 52 12.70 -6.17 -4.48
N LYS A 53 14.00 -6.43 -4.54
CA LYS A 53 14.67 -7.43 -3.72
C LYS A 53 15.42 -6.73 -2.59
N GLN A 54 15.07 -7.03 -1.35
CA GLN A 54 15.83 -6.57 -0.20
C GLN A 54 17.01 -7.52 0.05
N TRP A 55 18.11 -6.99 0.57
CA TRP A 55 19.29 -7.76 1.01
C TRP A 55 19.85 -8.66 -0.09
N ALA A 56 20.30 -8.03 -1.18
CA ALA A 56 20.86 -8.74 -2.33
C ALA A 56 22.00 -9.68 -1.89
N GLY A 57 21.99 -10.92 -2.40
CA GLY A 57 22.96 -11.96 -2.06
C GLY A 57 22.51 -12.93 -0.97
N ILE A 58 21.42 -12.66 -0.25
CA ILE A 58 20.82 -13.61 0.70
C ILE A 58 19.73 -14.43 -0.01
N ASN A 59 19.78 -15.75 0.14
CA ASN A 59 18.73 -16.65 -0.34
C ASN A 59 17.43 -16.41 0.45
N ASP A 60 16.29 -16.42 -0.25
CA ASP A 60 14.96 -16.16 0.32
C ASP A 60 14.79 -14.80 1.01
N ALA A 61 15.65 -13.82 0.67
CA ALA A 61 15.51 -12.47 1.16
C ALA A 61 14.17 -11.84 0.74
N PRO A 62 13.58 -10.92 1.53
CA PRO A 62 12.28 -10.34 1.26
C PRO A 62 12.18 -9.70 -0.12
N GLN A 63 11.16 -10.09 -0.88
CA GLN A 63 10.88 -9.54 -2.21
C GLN A 63 9.49 -8.92 -2.21
N THR A 64 9.35 -7.80 -2.91
CA THR A 64 8.08 -7.10 -3.05
C THR A 64 7.89 -6.72 -4.50
N SER A 65 6.75 -7.11 -5.07
CA SER A 65 6.35 -6.77 -6.43
C SER A 65 5.05 -6.01 -6.38
N PHE A 66 4.87 -5.06 -7.28
CA PHE A 66 3.59 -4.39 -7.47
C PHE A 66 3.28 -4.23 -8.95
N VAL A 67 1.98 -4.20 -9.25
CA VAL A 67 1.44 -3.81 -10.55
C VAL A 67 0.26 -2.90 -10.26
N SER A 68 0.21 -1.73 -10.90
CA SER A 68 -0.89 -0.78 -10.77
C SER A 68 -1.22 -0.19 -12.13
N ALA A 69 -2.51 0.03 -12.37
CA ALA A 69 -3.00 0.74 -13.53
C ALA A 69 -4.11 1.70 -13.08
N HIS A 70 -4.07 2.95 -13.53
CA HIS A 70 -5.16 3.89 -13.32
C HIS A 70 -5.30 4.86 -14.50
N TRP A 71 -6.52 5.31 -14.75
CA TRP A 71 -6.85 6.27 -15.79
C TRP A 71 -7.98 7.18 -15.32
N ALA A 72 -8.08 8.38 -15.89
CA ALA A 72 -9.21 9.26 -15.66
C ALA A 72 -10.48 8.70 -16.31
N LEU A 73 -11.59 8.66 -15.57
CA LEU A 73 -12.88 8.13 -16.06
C LEU A 73 -13.74 9.17 -16.81
N GLY A 74 -13.28 10.42 -16.92
CA GLY A 74 -13.94 11.44 -17.75
C GLY A 74 -13.43 12.87 -17.51
N ASP A 75 -13.57 13.74 -18.51
CA ASP A 75 -13.11 15.14 -18.50
C ASP A 75 -13.87 16.04 -17.50
N ASN A 76 -15.09 15.63 -17.12
CA ASN A 76 -16.03 16.47 -16.37
C ASN A 76 -15.75 16.60 -14.87
N GLN A 77 -14.89 15.73 -14.31
CA GLN A 77 -14.59 15.75 -12.86
C GLN A 77 -13.31 16.51 -12.52
N LEU A 78 -12.40 16.72 -13.47
CA LEU A 78 -11.13 17.43 -13.23
C LEU A 78 -11.32 18.96 -13.13
N TRP A 79 -12.39 19.49 -13.71
CA TRP A 79 -12.72 20.92 -13.71
C TRP A 79 -13.92 21.28 -12.83
N SER A 80 -14.61 20.28 -12.26
CA SER A 80 -15.64 20.50 -11.24
C SER A 80 -14.95 20.70 -9.89
N ASN A 81 -14.32 21.86 -9.73
CA ASN A 81 -13.85 22.30 -8.43
C ASN A 81 -15.07 22.55 -7.52
N ALA A 82 -14.90 22.42 -6.21
CA ALA A 82 -15.93 22.84 -5.23
C ALA A 82 -16.31 24.35 -5.32
N LEU A 83 -15.62 25.11 -6.17
CA LEU A 83 -15.87 26.52 -6.45
C LEU A 83 -16.67 26.76 -7.74
N THR A 84 -16.82 25.76 -8.62
CA THR A 84 -17.59 25.84 -9.88
C THR A 84 -18.95 25.16 -9.78
N SER A 85 -19.30 24.59 -8.62
CA SER A 85 -20.54 23.87 -8.36
C SER A 85 -21.68 24.72 -7.77
N PHE A 86 -21.51 26.04 -7.68
CA PHE A 86 -22.56 26.95 -7.23
C PHE A 86 -23.02 27.82 -8.41
N PRO A 87 -24.35 28.01 -8.59
CA PRO A 87 -24.91 28.82 -9.66
C PRO A 87 -24.60 30.32 -9.49
#